data_AF-A0A0E9VRI3-F1
#
_entry.id   AF-A0A0E9VRI3-F1
#
_cell.length_a   1.000
_cell.length_b   1.000
_cell.length_c   1.000
_cell.angle_alpha   90.00
_cell.angle_beta   90.00
_cell.angle_gamma   90.00
#
_symmetry.space_group_name_H-M   'P 1'
#
loop_
_entity.id
_entity.type
_entity.pdbx_description
1 polymer ?
#
loop_
_entity_poly.entity_id
_entity_poly.type
_entity_poly.pdbx_seq_one_letter_code
_entity_poly.pdbx_strand_id
1 'polypeptide(L)' 'MDGQWYRGLAYPVQSSLHLNVFFVDYGNMQVVEKCNVLPIPRHATDLLFVPMLALRCSLSDVPKGDCLQM' A
#
# COMPACT_ATOMS: atom_id res chain seq x y z
N MET A 1 -2.63 -10.50 -10.54
CA MET A 1 -3.64 -9.79 -9.74
C MET A 1 -4.89 -10.64 -9.75
N ASP A 2 -5.55 -10.76 -8.61
CA ASP A 2 -6.81 -11.49 -8.42
C ASP A 2 -8.05 -10.70 -8.88
N GLY A 3 -7.84 -9.50 -9.43
CA GLY A 3 -8.89 -8.62 -9.94
C GLY A 3 -9.72 -7.93 -8.86
N GLN A 4 -9.23 -7.93 -7.60
CA GLN A 4 -9.95 -7.31 -6.48
C GLN A 4 -9.46 -5.89 -6.18
N TRP A 5 -10.31 -5.12 -5.49
CA TRP A 5 -9.99 -3.78 -5.00
C TRP A 5 -9.46 -3.81 -3.57
N TYR A 6 -8.50 -2.92 -3.30
CA TYR A 6 -7.80 -2.83 -2.03
C TYR A 6 -7.65 -1.38 -1.59
N ARG A 7 -7.56 -1.14 -0.28
CA ARG A 7 -7.24 0.20 0.25
C ARG A 7 -5.75 0.45 0.14
N GLY A 8 -5.37 1.64 -0.31
CA GLY A 8 -3.96 1.99 -0.44
C GLY A 8 -3.69 3.49 -0.41
N LEU A 9 -2.46 3.83 -0.06
CA LEU A 9 -1.91 5.16 -0.20
C LEU A 9 -1.14 5.21 -1.52
N ALA A 10 -1.50 6.15 -2.39
CA ALA A 10 -0.90 6.29 -3.71
C ALA A 10 0.13 7.42 -3.74
N TYR A 11 1.32 7.12 -4.25
CA TYR A 11 2.45 8.05 -4.37
C TYR A 11 2.87 8.20 -5.85
N PRO A 12 3.28 9.40 -6.28
CA PRO A 12 3.80 9.60 -7.62
C PRO A 12 5.13 8.86 -7.82
N VAL A 13 5.39 8.45 -9.06
CA VAL A 13 6.67 7.91 -9.51
C VAL A 13 7.15 8.68 -10.74
N GLN A 14 8.34 8.36 -11.26
CA GLN A 14 8.88 9.01 -12.47
C GLN A 14 7.98 8.82 -13.71
N SER A 15 7.16 7.77 -13.75
CA SER A 15 6.19 7.55 -14.81
C SER A 15 4.89 8.33 -14.58
N SER A 16 4.41 9.04 -15.61
CA SER A 16 3.12 9.76 -15.57
C SER A 16 1.89 8.84 -15.61
N LEU A 17 2.08 7.58 -16.03
CA LEU A 17 1.01 6.59 -16.19
C LEU A 17 0.88 5.67 -14.98
N HIS A 18 1.80 5.72 -14.03
CA HIS A 18 1.84 4.79 -12.90
C HIS A 18 1.83 5.51 -11.57
N LEU A 19 1.41 4.78 -10.54
CA LEU A 19 1.49 5.18 -9.15
C LEU A 19 2.12 4.05 -8.35
N ASN A 20 2.91 4.40 -7.35
CA ASN A 20 3.37 3.43 -6.36
C ASN A 20 2.34 3.40 -5.22
N VAL A 21 1.71 2.25 -5.01
CA VAL A 21 0.62 2.10 -4.03
C VAL A 21 1.11 1.24 -2.87
N PHE A 22 1.02 1.78 -1.65
CA PHE A 22 1.18 1.03 -0.42
C PHE A 22 -0.18 0.49 0.04
N PHE A 23 -0.34 -0.83 0.07
CA PHE A 23 -1.58 -1.47 0.49
C PHE A 23 -1.68 -1.51 2.01
N VAL A 24 -2.50 -0.64 2.58
CA VAL A 24 -2.51 -0.32 4.01
C VAL A 24 -2.95 -1.47 4.92
N ASP A 25 -3.58 -2.49 4.35
CA ASP A 25 -4.08 -3.66 5.06
C ASP A 25 -3.11 -4.86 4.99
N TYR A 26 -2.12 -4.81 4.10
CA TYR A 26 -1.20 -5.92 3.82
C TYR A 26 0.28 -5.55 4.00
N GLY A 27 0.63 -4.28 3.89
CA GLY A 27 1.98 -3.76 4.11
C GLY A 27 2.94 -3.91 2.93
N ASN A 28 2.52 -4.52 1.82
CA ASN A 28 3.29 -4.55 0.57
C ASN A 28 3.05 -3.30 -0.27
N MET A 29 3.94 -3.09 -1.24
CA MET A 29 3.90 -1.94 -2.14
C MET A 29 4.02 -2.41 -3.59
N GLN A 30 3.31 -1.76 -4.50
CA GLN A 30 3.31 -2.13 -5.92
C GLN A 30 3.15 -0.90 -6.82
N VAL A 31 3.90 -0.88 -7.92
CA VAL A 31 3.67 0.07 -9.01
C VAL A 31 2.52 -0.44 -9.87
N VAL A 32 1.46 0.36 -9.99
CA VAL A 32 0.25 0.03 -10.74
C VAL A 32 -0.07 1.13 -11.74
N GLU A 33 -0.79 0.79 -12.81
CA GLU A 33 -1.31 1.78 -13.76
C GLU A 33 -2.32 2.70 -13.07
N LYS A 34 -2.25 4.00 -13.36
CA LYS A 34 -3.10 5.02 -12.75
C LYS A 34 -4.59 4.81 -13.06
N CYS A 35 -4.94 4.19 -14.18
CA CYS A 35 -6.33 3.83 -14.51
C CYS A 35 -6.94 2.79 -13.57
N ASN A 36 -6.11 2.03 -12.85
CA ASN A 36 -6.52 1.03 -11.87
C ASN A 36 -6.53 1.58 -10.43
N VAL A 37 -6.49 2.90 -10.27
CA VAL A 37 -6.55 3.58 -8.96
C VAL A 37 -7.74 4.53 -8.92
N LEU A 38 -8.59 4.36 -7.92
CA LEU A 38 -9.75 5.21 -7.68
C LEU A 38 -9.69 5.84 -6.29
N PRO A 39 -10.12 7.10 -6.12
CA PRO A 39 -10.27 7.67 -4.79
C PRO A 39 -11.37 6.94 -4.03
N ILE A 40 -11.13 6.66 -2.75
CA ILE A 40 -12.17 6.14 -1.87
C ILE A 40 -13.26 7.23 -1.74
N PRO A 41 -14.53 6.94 -2.08
CA PRO A 41 -15.60 7.93 -1.97
C PRO A 41 -15.75 8.40 -0.52
N ARG A 42 -15.98 9.70 -0.31
CA ARG A 42 -16.09 10.28 1.04
C ARG A 42 -17.23 9.70 1.89
N HIS A 43 -18.26 9.16 1.25
CA HIS A 43 -19.41 8.52 1.89
C HIS A 43 -19.19 7.03 2.19
N ALA A 44 -18.06 6.44 1.77
CA ALA A 44 -17.71 5.05 2.08
C ALA A 44 -17.12 4.97 3.51
N THR A 45 -17.93 5.34 4.51
CA THR A 45 -17.53 5.39 5.93
C THR A 45 -17.00 4.05 6.43
N ASP A 46 -17.59 2.95 5.94
CA ASP A 46 -17.21 1.59 6.32
C ASP A 46 -15.82 1.21 5.81
N LEU A 47 -15.30 1.90 4.79
CA LEU A 47 -13.92 1.75 4.33
C LEU A 47 -12.98 2.74 5.00
N LEU A 48 -13.45 3.96 5.31
CA LEU A 48 -12.60 5.03 5.86
C LEU A 48 -12.35 4.89 7.37
N PHE A 49 -13.31 4.36 8.12
CA PHE A 49 -13.18 4.22 9.58
C PHE A 49 -12.50 2.92 10.02
N VAL A 50 -12.27 1.98 9.11
CA VAL A 50 -11.43 0.81 9.40
C VAL A 50 -9.98 1.29 9.53
N PRO A 51 -9.27 1.02 10.64
CA PRO A 51 -7.86 1.36 10.77
C PRO A 51 -7.03 0.70 9.67
N MET A 52 -5.86 1.24 9.36
CA MET A 52 -4.88 0.53 8.52
C MET A 52 -4.44 -0.74 9.26
N LEU A 53 -4.65 -1.92 8.67
CA LEU A 53 -4.48 -3.18 9.39
C LEU A 53 -3.03 -3.68 9.40
N ALA A 54 -2.20 -3.25 8.45
CA ALA A 54 -0.80 -3.66 8.41
C ALA A 54 0.03 -2.88 9.44
N LEU A 55 0.60 -3.60 10.40
CA LEU A 55 1.54 -3.05 11.38
C LEU A 55 2.97 -3.43 11.01
N ARG A 56 3.84 -2.42 10.88
CA ARG A 56 5.27 -2.67 10.67
C ARG A 56 5.91 -3.08 11.98
N CYS A 57 6.34 -4.34 12.06
CA CYS A 57 7.04 -4.89 13.20
C CYS A 57 8.38 -5.52 12.80
N SER A 58 9.22 -5.79 13.79
CA SER A 58 10.43 -6.59 13.67
C SER A 58 10.46 -7.61 14.80
N LEU A 59 11.17 -8.71 14.61
CA LEU A 59 11.44 -9.66 15.68
C LEU A 59 12.27 -8.97 16.76
N SER A 60 11.87 -9.12 18.02
CA SER A 60 12.70 -8.71 19.16
C SER A 60 13.94 -9.59 19.21
N ASP A 61 15.07 -9.01 19.63
CA ASP A 61 16.32 -9.73 19.93
C ASP A 61 16.96 -10.46 18.73
N VAL A 62 16.47 -10.19 17.52
CA VAL A 62 17.09 -10.59 16.25
C VAL A 62 17.74 -9.35 15.64
N PRO A 63 19.07 -9.32 15.45
CA PRO A 63 19.72 -8.24 14.72
C PRO A 63 19.05 -8.09 13.36
N LYS A 64 18.78 -6.85 12.95
CA LYS A 64 18.38 -6.62 11.56
C LYS A 64 19.51 -7.15 10.69
N GLY A 65 19.26 -8.26 9.98
CA GLY A 65 20.20 -8.73 8.98
C GLY A 65 20.51 -7.58 8.04
N ASP A 66 21.78 -7.44 7.64
CA ASP A 66 22.22 -6.36 6.76
C ASP A 66 21.26 -6.30 5.58
N CYS A 67 20.47 -5.22 5.55
CA CYS A 67 19.59 -4.95 4.45
C CYS A 67 20.52 -4.67 3.27
N LEU A 68 20.71 -5.63 2.38
CA LEU A 68 21.23 -5.37 1.05
C LEU A 68 20.24 -4.38 0.43
N GLN A 69 20.53 -3.09 0.59
CA GLN A 69 19.92 -2.02 -0.18
C GLN A 69 20.21 -2.35 -1.64
N MET A 70 19.23 -2.94 -2.31
CA MET A 70 19.10 -2.86 -3.76
C MET A 70 18.17 -1.71 -4.09
#